data_AF-A0A703XKK2-F1
#
_entry.id   AF-A0A703XKK2-F1
#
_cell.length_a   1.000
_cell.length_b   1.000
_cell.length_c   1.000
_cell.angle_alpha   90.00
_cell.angle_beta   90.00
_cell.angle_gamma   90.00
#
_symmetry.space_group_name_H-M   'P 1'
#
loop_
_entity.id
_entity.type
_entity.pdbx_description
1 polymer ?
#
loop_
_entity_poly.entity_id
_entity_poly.type
_entity_poly.pdbx_seq_one_letter_code
_entity_poly.pdbx_strand_id
1 'polypeptide(L)'
;LDSMIKNPRPTRAEAGDVANAILDGTDAVMLSGESAKGKYPLEAVSIMATICERTDRVMNSRLDYNNDSRKLRITEAVCRGAVETAEKLEAPLIVVATQGGKSARAVRKYFPDATILALTTNEVTARQLVLSKGVVSQLVKEINSTDDFYRLGKDVALQSGLAQKGDVVVMVSGALVPSGTTNTASVHVL
;
A
#
# COMPACT_ATOMS: atom_id res chain seq x y z
N LEU A 1 -14.36 16.47 -8.15
CA LEU A 1 -13.99 17.89 -8.08
C LEU A 1 -14.54 18.61 -9.32
N ASP A 2 -15.82 18.38 -9.66
CA ASP A 2 -16.41 18.75 -10.95
C ASP A 2 -16.39 20.27 -11.20
N SER A 3 -16.50 21.08 -10.14
CA SER A 3 -16.40 22.53 -10.24
C SER A 3 -15.07 23.00 -10.85
N MET A 4 -14.02 22.18 -10.76
CA MET A 4 -12.70 22.46 -11.32
C MET A 4 -12.59 22.30 -12.83
N ILE A 5 -13.62 21.79 -13.50
CA ILE A 5 -13.72 21.88 -14.96
C ILE A 5 -13.68 23.35 -15.39
N LYS A 6 -14.28 24.25 -14.59
CA LYS A 6 -14.43 25.68 -14.91
C LYS A 6 -13.63 26.61 -14.00
N ASN A 7 -13.24 26.15 -12.80
CA ASN A 7 -12.60 26.98 -11.78
C ASN A 7 -11.23 26.42 -11.38
N PRO A 8 -10.25 27.25 -10.98
CA PRO A 8 -8.92 26.78 -10.59
C PRO A 8 -8.86 26.16 -9.19
N ARG A 9 -9.97 26.16 -8.43
CA ARG A 9 -10.06 25.61 -7.06
C ARG A 9 -11.41 24.91 -6.86
N PRO A 10 -11.45 23.82 -6.07
CA PRO A 10 -12.70 23.14 -5.77
C PRO A 10 -13.51 23.91 -4.72
N THR A 11 -14.77 23.52 -4.57
CA THR A 11 -15.60 23.97 -3.46
C THR A 11 -15.19 23.27 -2.16
N ARG A 12 -15.56 23.87 -1.02
CA ARG A 12 -15.38 23.23 0.30
C ARG A 12 -16.11 21.89 0.39
N ALA A 13 -17.31 21.79 -0.19
CA ALA A 13 -18.12 20.59 -0.16
C ALA A 13 -17.43 19.43 -0.92
N GLU A 14 -16.91 19.70 -2.12
CA GLU A 14 -16.19 18.67 -2.90
C GLU A 14 -14.91 18.20 -2.21
N ALA A 15 -14.16 19.11 -1.57
CA ALA A 15 -12.98 18.72 -0.80
C ALA A 15 -13.35 17.83 0.39
N GLY A 16 -14.46 18.14 1.08
CA GLY A 16 -14.98 17.32 2.17
C GLY A 16 -15.47 15.94 1.70
N ASP A 17 -16.12 15.87 0.54
CA ASP A 17 -16.61 14.62 -0.04
C ASP A 17 -15.47 13.65 -0.40
N VAL A 18 -14.41 14.18 -1.03
CA VAL A 18 -13.18 13.40 -1.31
C VAL A 18 -12.54 12.91 -0.01
N ALA A 19 -12.42 13.77 1.01
CA ALA A 19 -11.84 13.39 2.29
C ALA A 19 -12.66 12.26 2.97
N ASN A 20 -14.00 12.34 2.95
CA ASN A 20 -14.86 11.31 3.51
C ASN A 20 -14.69 9.97 2.77
N ALA A 21 -14.64 9.96 1.43
CA ALA A 21 -14.41 8.73 0.67
C ALA A 21 -13.07 8.05 1.03
N ILE A 22 -12.03 8.84 1.34
CA ILE A 22 -10.74 8.34 1.82
C ILE A 22 -10.87 7.76 3.24
N LEU A 23 -11.55 8.46 4.15
CA LEU A 23 -11.78 8.02 5.52
C LEU A 23 -12.62 6.74 5.59
N ASP A 24 -13.58 6.58 4.67
CA ASP A 24 -14.35 5.33 4.51
C ASP A 24 -13.44 4.15 4.13
N GLY A 25 -12.31 4.45 3.49
CA GLY A 25 -11.22 3.51 3.25
C GLY A 25 -11.03 3.12 1.79
N THR A 26 -11.42 3.98 0.84
CA THR A 26 -11.19 3.73 -0.60
C THR A 26 -9.70 3.51 -0.90
N ASP A 27 -9.43 2.68 -1.90
CA ASP A 27 -8.08 2.47 -2.44
C ASP A 27 -7.61 3.63 -3.33
N ALA A 28 -8.55 4.23 -4.06
CA ALA A 28 -8.26 5.26 -5.04
C ALA A 28 -9.45 6.23 -5.19
N VAL A 29 -9.13 7.39 -5.73
CA VAL A 29 -10.09 8.44 -6.10
C VAL A 29 -9.93 8.75 -7.58
N MET A 30 -11.03 9.09 -8.26
CA MET A 30 -11.06 9.24 -9.71
C MET A 30 -11.41 10.68 -10.09
N LEU A 31 -10.67 11.22 -11.07
CA LEU A 31 -11.01 12.42 -11.80
C LEU A 31 -11.57 12.02 -13.17
N SER A 32 -12.62 12.70 -13.62
CA SER A 32 -13.32 12.42 -14.87
C SER A 32 -13.20 13.59 -15.83
N GLY A 33 -14.19 14.50 -15.85
CA GLY A 33 -14.18 15.67 -16.73
C GLY A 33 -13.08 16.66 -16.36
N GLU A 34 -12.67 16.68 -15.10
CA GLU A 34 -11.66 17.57 -14.54
C GLU A 34 -10.31 17.43 -15.26
N SER A 35 -9.84 16.19 -15.42
CA SER A 35 -8.56 15.86 -16.06
C SER A 35 -8.66 15.74 -17.58
N ALA A 36 -9.82 15.35 -18.11
CA ALA A 36 -9.99 15.07 -19.53
C ALA A 36 -10.26 16.33 -20.38
N LYS A 37 -11.13 17.22 -19.91
CA LYS A 37 -11.61 18.40 -20.68
C LYS A 37 -11.73 19.67 -19.83
N GLY A 38 -11.21 19.65 -18.60
CA GLY A 38 -11.23 20.79 -17.70
C GLY A 38 -10.24 21.87 -18.13
N LYS A 39 -10.49 23.11 -17.70
CA LYS A 39 -9.56 24.23 -17.91
C LYS A 39 -8.34 24.17 -16.98
N TYR A 40 -8.44 23.43 -15.87
CA TYR A 40 -7.43 23.35 -14.81
C TYR A 40 -7.11 21.89 -14.43
N PRO A 41 -6.69 21.05 -15.39
CA PRO A 41 -6.51 19.61 -15.15
C PRO A 41 -5.34 19.33 -14.20
N LEU A 42 -4.25 20.12 -14.28
CA LEU A 42 -3.10 19.97 -13.41
C LEU A 42 -3.46 20.35 -11.97
N GLU A 43 -4.13 21.47 -11.78
CA GLU A 43 -4.58 21.95 -10.47
C GLU A 43 -5.55 20.98 -9.82
N ALA A 44 -6.43 20.34 -10.60
CA ALA A 44 -7.33 19.31 -10.10
C ALA A 44 -6.57 18.10 -9.55
N VAL A 45 -5.51 17.64 -10.24
CA VAL A 45 -4.65 16.56 -9.75
C VAL A 45 -3.85 17.01 -8.53
N SER A 46 -3.28 18.22 -8.55
CA SER A 46 -2.49 18.74 -7.43
C SER A 46 -3.31 18.89 -6.15
N ILE A 47 -4.52 19.45 -6.23
CA ILE A 47 -5.37 19.58 -5.04
C ILE A 47 -5.93 18.23 -4.59
N MET A 48 -6.24 17.31 -5.51
CA MET A 48 -6.61 15.94 -5.16
C MET A 48 -5.50 15.27 -4.36
N ALA A 49 -4.24 15.35 -4.83
CA ALA A 49 -3.08 14.83 -4.12
C ALA A 49 -2.90 15.47 -2.73
N THR A 50 -3.15 16.78 -2.62
CA THR A 50 -3.07 17.51 -1.34
C THR A 50 -4.13 17.03 -0.35
N ILE A 51 -5.37 16.80 -0.82
CA ILE A 51 -6.45 16.25 0.00
C ILE A 51 -6.11 14.82 0.43
N CYS A 52 -5.63 13.97 -0.49
CA CYS A 52 -5.20 12.61 -0.20
C CYS A 52 -4.12 12.58 0.88
N GLU A 53 -3.01 13.29 0.68
CA GLU A 53 -1.90 13.34 1.63
C GLU A 53 -2.36 13.83 3.02
N ARG A 54 -3.16 14.90 3.06
CA ARG A 54 -3.63 15.47 4.32
C ARG A 54 -4.56 14.51 5.07
N THR A 55 -5.36 13.75 4.35
CA THR A 55 -6.35 12.83 4.92
C THR A 55 -5.71 11.52 5.35
N ASP A 56 -4.78 10.98 4.56
CA ASP A 56 -4.09 9.72 4.87
C ASP A 56 -3.29 9.81 6.17
N ARG A 57 -2.64 10.95 6.44
CA ARG A 57 -1.85 11.19 7.67
C ARG A 57 -2.63 11.12 8.98
N VAL A 58 -3.97 11.15 8.94
CA VAL A 58 -4.81 11.06 10.16
C VAL A 58 -5.57 9.73 10.25
N MET A 59 -5.36 8.84 9.28
CA MET A 59 -5.90 7.49 9.34
C MET A 59 -4.94 6.63 10.15
N ASN A 60 -5.48 5.87 11.10
CA ASN A 60 -4.73 4.86 11.83
C ASN A 60 -4.97 3.48 11.21
N SER A 61 -4.09 2.53 11.55
CA SER A 61 -4.29 1.13 11.24
C SER A 61 -5.60 0.57 11.82
N ARG A 62 -6.16 -0.41 11.11
CA ARG A 62 -7.46 -1.03 11.42
C ARG A 62 -7.28 -2.44 11.98
N LEU A 63 -6.35 -2.61 12.92
CA LEU A 63 -6.08 -3.91 13.56
C LEU A 63 -7.25 -4.41 14.42
N ASP A 64 -8.03 -3.49 14.99
CA ASP A 64 -9.14 -3.81 15.91
C ASP A 64 -10.51 -3.95 15.22
N TYR A 65 -10.62 -3.57 13.94
CA TYR A 65 -11.91 -3.44 13.26
C TYR A 65 -12.55 -4.77 12.84
N ASN A 66 -11.83 -5.89 12.97
CA ASN A 66 -12.32 -7.22 12.61
C ASN A 66 -12.21 -8.20 13.78
N ASN A 67 -13.03 -7.96 14.81
CA ASN A 67 -13.31 -8.96 15.85
C ASN A 67 -14.47 -9.90 15.43
N ASP A 68 -14.59 -10.18 14.13
CA ASP A 68 -15.58 -11.14 13.62
C ASP A 68 -15.08 -12.54 14.01
N SER A 69 -15.85 -13.24 14.83
CA SER A 69 -15.51 -14.46 15.59
C SER A 69 -15.28 -15.72 14.73
N ARG A 70 -14.92 -15.56 13.45
CA ARG A 70 -14.71 -16.64 12.49
C ARG A 70 -13.23 -16.99 12.39
N LYS A 71 -12.96 -18.28 12.19
CA LYS A 71 -11.61 -18.83 11.97
C LYS A 71 -10.92 -18.08 10.81
N LEU A 72 -9.86 -17.34 11.13
CA LEU A 72 -9.04 -16.61 10.15
C LEU A 72 -8.28 -17.59 9.24
N ARG A 73 -8.06 -17.21 7.98
CA ARG A 73 -7.13 -17.92 7.08
C ARG A 73 -5.69 -17.63 7.52
N ILE A 74 -4.75 -18.50 7.18
CA ILE A 74 -3.31 -18.31 7.49
C ILE A 74 -2.81 -16.96 6.99
N THR A 75 -3.10 -16.61 5.73
CA THR A 75 -2.75 -15.31 5.13
C THR A 75 -3.24 -14.13 5.96
N GLU A 76 -4.45 -14.22 6.50
CA GLU A 76 -5.05 -13.14 7.27
C GLU A 76 -4.31 -12.95 8.60
N ALA A 77 -4.03 -14.05 9.32
CA ALA A 77 -3.31 -14.03 10.59
C ALA A 77 -1.86 -13.55 10.44
N VAL A 78 -1.15 -14.03 9.40
CA VAL A 78 0.24 -13.64 9.14
C VAL A 78 0.33 -12.17 8.71
N CYS A 79 -0.54 -11.71 7.80
CA CYS A 79 -0.52 -10.30 7.38
C CYS A 79 -0.94 -9.37 8.52
N ARG A 80 -1.91 -9.76 9.37
CA ARG A 80 -2.25 -8.99 10.58
C ARG A 80 -1.06 -8.86 11.51
N GLY A 81 -0.43 -10.00 11.84
CA GLY A 81 0.72 -10.03 12.73
C GLY A 81 1.90 -9.25 12.16
N ALA A 82 2.10 -9.27 10.84
CA ALA A 82 3.13 -8.48 10.18
C ALA A 82 2.89 -6.97 10.32
N VAL A 83 1.65 -6.50 10.14
CA VAL A 83 1.29 -5.08 10.33
C VAL A 83 1.45 -4.66 11.80
N GLU A 84 0.93 -5.47 12.73
CA GLU A 84 1.09 -5.21 14.16
C GLU A 84 2.57 -5.19 14.59
N THR A 85 3.39 -6.10 14.03
CA THR A 85 4.84 -6.13 14.29
C THR A 85 5.52 -4.91 13.70
N ALA A 86 5.14 -4.47 12.50
CA ALA A 86 5.70 -3.28 11.87
C ALA A 86 5.43 -2.04 12.72
N GLU A 87 4.20 -1.86 13.22
CA GLU A 87 3.84 -0.74 14.10
C GLU A 87 4.60 -0.77 15.42
N LYS A 88 4.67 -1.93 16.08
CA LYS A 88 5.37 -2.09 17.36
C LYS A 88 6.88 -1.84 17.27
N LEU A 89 7.47 -2.07 16.10
CA LEU A 89 8.90 -1.87 15.85
C LEU A 89 9.18 -0.57 15.09
N GLU A 90 8.15 0.28 14.90
CA GLU A 90 8.24 1.54 14.16
C GLU A 90 8.87 1.36 12.77
N ALA A 91 8.61 0.22 12.13
CA ALA A 91 9.15 -0.12 10.83
C ALA A 91 8.48 0.75 9.75
N PRO A 92 9.23 1.60 9.01
CA PRO A 92 8.63 2.46 7.99
C PRO A 92 8.16 1.69 6.74
N LEU A 93 8.60 0.43 6.59
CA LEU A 93 8.41 -0.34 5.37
C LEU A 93 8.07 -1.82 5.63
N ILE A 94 7.05 -2.31 4.90
CA ILE A 94 6.72 -3.73 4.79
C ILE A 94 7.03 -4.19 3.37
N VAL A 95 8.02 -5.05 3.19
CA VAL A 95 8.38 -5.64 1.90
C VAL A 95 7.59 -6.92 1.67
N VAL A 96 6.93 -7.05 0.52
CA VAL A 96 6.04 -8.17 0.23
C VAL A 96 6.42 -8.86 -1.07
N ALA A 97 6.75 -10.15 -1.02
CA ALA A 97 6.85 -10.97 -2.23
C ALA A 97 5.44 -11.32 -2.74
N THR A 98 5.18 -11.11 -4.03
CA THR A 98 3.86 -11.41 -4.59
C THR A 98 3.89 -11.80 -6.06
N GLN A 99 3.11 -12.82 -6.42
CA GLN A 99 2.93 -13.23 -7.83
C GLN A 99 1.68 -12.65 -8.47
N GLY A 100 0.56 -12.62 -7.73
CA GLY A 100 -0.74 -12.12 -8.20
C GLY A 100 -1.29 -10.94 -7.39
N GLY A 101 -0.47 -10.35 -6.51
CA GLY A 101 -0.81 -9.18 -5.70
C GLY A 101 -1.68 -9.45 -4.47
N LYS A 102 -2.09 -10.70 -4.23
CA LYS A 102 -2.98 -11.06 -3.09
C LYS A 102 -2.32 -10.78 -1.74
N SER A 103 -1.03 -11.06 -1.58
CA SER A 103 -0.29 -10.81 -0.34
C SER A 103 -0.21 -9.30 -0.03
N ALA A 104 0.15 -8.47 -1.00
CA ALA A 104 0.19 -7.01 -0.84
C ALA A 104 -1.18 -6.44 -0.46
N ARG A 105 -2.25 -6.89 -1.13
CA ARG A 105 -3.63 -6.49 -0.78
C ARG A 105 -4.07 -7.00 0.60
N ALA A 106 -3.61 -8.17 1.02
CA ALA A 106 -3.89 -8.70 2.36
C ALA A 106 -3.21 -7.88 3.47
N VAL A 107 -2.01 -7.36 3.22
CA VAL A 107 -1.34 -6.40 4.12
C VAL A 107 -2.09 -5.06 4.13
N ARG A 108 -2.38 -4.49 2.94
CA ARG A 108 -3.13 -3.22 2.77
C ARG A 108 -4.49 -3.21 3.48
N LYS A 109 -5.14 -4.38 3.63
CA LYS A 109 -6.45 -4.51 4.29
C LYS A 109 -6.46 -3.88 5.69
N TYR A 110 -5.33 -3.90 6.39
CA TYR A 110 -5.19 -3.40 7.75
C TYR A 110 -4.78 -1.92 7.83
N PHE A 111 -4.65 -1.24 6.68
CA PHE A 111 -4.23 0.17 6.62
C PHE A 111 -2.94 0.45 7.43
N PRO A 112 -1.85 -0.30 7.20
CA PRO A 112 -0.60 -0.05 7.94
C PRO A 112 -0.11 1.38 7.71
N ASP A 113 0.50 1.97 8.74
CA ASP A 113 1.20 3.25 8.62
C ASP A 113 2.46 3.11 7.73
N ALA A 114 3.08 1.93 7.77
CA ALA A 114 4.24 1.56 6.96
C ALA A 114 3.88 1.48 5.46
N THR A 115 4.78 1.95 4.60
CA THR A 115 4.63 1.80 3.16
C THR A 115 4.80 0.33 2.76
N ILE A 116 3.98 -0.16 1.83
CA ILE A 116 4.07 -1.54 1.35
C ILE A 116 4.90 -1.56 0.07
N LEU A 117 6.08 -2.17 0.11
CA LEU A 117 6.92 -2.40 -1.07
C LEU A 117 6.64 -3.80 -1.65
N ALA A 118 5.87 -3.88 -2.72
CA ALA A 118 5.49 -5.14 -3.35
C ALA A 118 6.46 -5.55 -4.46
N LEU A 119 7.26 -6.58 -4.21
CA LEU A 119 8.16 -7.18 -5.20
C LEU A 119 7.43 -8.26 -6.00
N THR A 120 7.48 -8.15 -7.32
CA THR A 120 6.86 -9.13 -8.22
C THR A 120 7.68 -9.33 -9.48
N THR A 121 7.63 -10.52 -10.06
CA THR A 121 8.18 -10.82 -11.40
C THR A 121 7.12 -10.68 -12.48
N ASN A 122 5.86 -10.42 -12.12
CA ASN A 122 4.75 -10.32 -13.05
C ASN A 122 4.42 -8.85 -13.35
N GLU A 123 4.72 -8.40 -14.57
CA GLU A 123 4.47 -7.03 -14.99
C GLU A 123 3.01 -6.58 -14.88
N VAL A 124 2.07 -7.47 -15.19
CA VAL A 124 0.64 -7.16 -15.11
C VAL A 124 0.26 -6.91 -13.65
N THR A 125 0.76 -7.74 -12.74
CA THR A 125 0.54 -7.58 -11.30
C THR A 125 1.18 -6.30 -10.78
N ALA A 126 2.40 -5.96 -11.22
CA ALA A 126 3.06 -4.71 -10.85
C ALA A 126 2.20 -3.50 -11.21
N ARG A 127 1.65 -3.46 -12.43
CA ARG A 127 0.74 -2.39 -12.90
C ARG A 127 -0.59 -2.38 -12.14
N GLN A 128 -1.18 -3.56 -11.86
CA GLN A 128 -2.43 -3.66 -11.12
C GLN A 128 -2.31 -3.16 -9.67
N LEU A 129 -1.15 -3.37 -9.03
CA LEU A 129 -0.92 -2.97 -7.65
C LEU A 129 -0.78 -1.45 -7.46
N VAL A 130 -0.52 -0.69 -8.52
CA VAL A 130 -0.49 0.79 -8.47
C VAL A 130 -1.81 1.36 -7.98
N LEU A 131 -2.93 0.65 -8.18
CA LEU A 131 -4.25 1.08 -7.71
C LEU A 131 -4.50 0.73 -6.24
N SER A 132 -3.64 -0.08 -5.60
CA SER A 132 -3.82 -0.47 -4.19
C SER A 132 -3.21 0.58 -3.27
N LYS A 133 -3.99 1.11 -2.32
CA LYS A 133 -3.55 2.19 -1.43
C LYS A 133 -2.31 1.82 -0.64
N GLY A 134 -1.34 2.74 -0.56
CA GLY A 134 -0.10 2.57 0.22
C GLY A 134 0.88 1.54 -0.35
N VAL A 135 0.64 1.02 -1.57
CA VAL A 135 1.51 0.03 -2.21
C VAL A 135 2.39 0.69 -3.27
N VAL A 136 3.70 0.54 -3.10
CA VAL A 136 4.70 0.80 -4.13
C VAL A 136 5.10 -0.55 -4.75
N SER A 137 4.81 -0.75 -6.03
CA SER A 137 5.20 -1.99 -6.71
C SER A 137 6.56 -1.85 -7.40
N GLN A 138 7.39 -2.89 -7.28
CA GLN A 138 8.67 -2.97 -7.96
C GLN A 138 8.74 -4.28 -8.74
N LEU A 139 9.00 -4.16 -10.05
CA LEU A 139 9.28 -5.31 -10.89
C LEU A 139 10.72 -5.78 -10.62
N VAL A 140 10.86 -7.05 -10.28
CA VAL A 140 12.15 -7.72 -10.10
C VAL A 140 12.30 -8.86 -11.10
N LYS A 141 13.53 -9.22 -11.43
CA LYS A 141 13.80 -10.23 -12.46
C LYS A 141 13.38 -11.63 -12.00
N GLU A 142 13.78 -12.01 -10.79
CA GLU A 142 13.52 -13.33 -10.22
C GLU A 142 13.62 -13.28 -8.70
N ILE A 143 13.00 -14.26 -8.04
CA ILE A 143 13.10 -14.52 -6.60
C ILE A 143 13.24 -16.03 -6.47
N ASN A 144 14.47 -16.51 -6.25
CA ASN A 144 14.77 -17.95 -6.37
C ASN A 144 14.49 -18.72 -5.07
N SER A 145 14.57 -18.06 -3.92
CA SER A 145 14.35 -18.65 -2.61
C SER A 145 13.88 -17.61 -1.61
N THR A 146 13.49 -18.06 -0.42
CA THR A 146 13.15 -17.18 0.70
C THR A 146 14.34 -16.32 1.15
N ASP A 147 15.55 -16.89 1.18
CA ASP A 147 16.76 -16.14 1.54
C ASP A 147 17.14 -15.10 0.48
N ASP A 148 16.96 -15.45 -0.79
CA ASP A 148 17.15 -14.52 -1.91
C ASP A 148 16.13 -13.37 -1.84
N PHE A 149 14.87 -13.67 -1.50
CA PHE A 149 13.87 -12.64 -1.22
C PHE A 149 14.31 -11.68 -0.11
N TYR A 150 14.86 -12.18 1.00
CA TYR A 150 15.31 -11.30 2.08
C TYR A 150 16.45 -10.40 1.65
N ARG A 151 17.47 -10.97 1.00
CA ARG A 151 18.61 -10.20 0.48
C ARG A 151 18.15 -9.14 -0.53
N LEU A 152 17.39 -9.56 -1.54
CA LEU A 152 16.85 -8.67 -2.57
C LEU A 152 15.93 -7.61 -1.97
N GLY A 153 15.08 -7.99 -1.01
CA GLY A 153 14.17 -7.09 -0.31
C GLY A 153 14.91 -5.97 0.41
N LYS A 154 16.03 -6.29 1.06
CA LYS A 154 16.89 -5.27 1.70
C LYS A 154 17.51 -4.33 0.67
N ASP A 155 18.06 -4.88 -0.40
CA ASP A 155 18.71 -4.10 -1.46
C ASP A 155 17.73 -3.12 -2.12
N VAL A 156 16.55 -3.61 -2.49
CA VAL A 156 15.50 -2.79 -3.12
C VAL A 156 14.92 -1.77 -2.13
N ALA A 157 14.74 -2.13 -0.85
CA ALA A 157 14.30 -1.18 0.17
C ALA A 157 15.23 0.03 0.26
N LEU A 158 16.55 -0.20 0.33
CA LEU A 158 17.54 0.88 0.35
C LEU A 158 17.56 1.69 -0.95
N GLN A 159 17.48 1.02 -2.12
CA GLN A 159 17.48 1.70 -3.42
C GLN A 159 16.23 2.56 -3.65
N SER A 160 15.08 2.15 -3.09
CA SER A 160 13.82 2.87 -3.22
C SER A 160 13.79 4.20 -2.45
N GLY A 161 14.69 4.37 -1.46
CA GLY A 161 14.67 5.52 -0.54
C GLY A 161 13.52 5.51 0.46
N LEU A 162 12.69 4.45 0.49
CA LEU A 162 11.57 4.31 1.42
C LEU A 162 12.02 3.90 2.83
N ALA A 163 13.24 3.40 2.97
CA ALA A 163 13.86 3.05 4.24
C ALA A 163 15.38 3.24 4.15
N GLN A 164 16.03 3.43 5.30
CA GLN A 164 17.45 3.74 5.43
C GLN A 164 18.18 2.68 6.26
N LYS A 165 19.52 2.71 6.22
CA LYS A 165 20.35 1.80 7.00
C LYS A 165 20.06 1.97 8.50
N GLY A 166 19.83 0.87 9.20
CA GLY A 166 19.42 0.87 10.61
C GLY A 166 17.91 0.82 10.83
N ASP A 167 17.09 1.10 9.81
CA ASP A 167 15.64 0.94 9.93
C ASP A 167 15.25 -0.54 10.01
N VAL A 168 14.19 -0.81 10.78
CA VAL A 168 13.53 -2.12 10.82
C VAL A 168 12.62 -2.25 9.60
N VAL A 169 12.64 -3.40 8.94
CA VAL A 169 11.71 -3.75 7.87
C VAL A 169 11.06 -5.10 8.14
N VAL A 170 9.77 -5.19 7.88
CA VAL A 170 9.02 -6.44 7.96
C VAL A 170 8.87 -7.03 6.56
N MET A 171 9.20 -8.30 6.40
CA MET A 171 9.18 -9.00 5.11
C MET A 171 8.15 -10.11 5.13
N VAL A 172 7.21 -10.08 4.18
CA VAL A 172 6.06 -11.00 4.11
C VAL A 172 6.07 -11.77 2.80
N SER A 173 5.92 -13.10 2.87
CA SER A 173 5.93 -13.97 1.69
C SER A 173 5.14 -15.27 1.88
N GLY A 174 5.02 -16.05 0.80
CA GLY A 174 4.57 -17.44 0.85
C GLY A 174 5.77 -18.36 0.65
N ALA A 175 6.14 -19.13 1.66
CA ALA A 175 7.23 -20.11 1.59
C ALA A 175 6.67 -21.52 1.46
N LEU A 176 7.18 -22.28 0.47
CA LEU A 176 6.80 -23.68 0.19
C LEU A 176 5.29 -23.89 -0.02
N VAL A 177 4.61 -22.88 -0.56
CA VAL A 177 3.17 -22.90 -0.83
C VAL A 177 2.89 -22.39 -2.25
N PRO A 178 1.81 -22.87 -2.91
CA PRO A 178 1.41 -22.34 -4.20
C PRO A 178 0.95 -20.88 -4.07
N SER A 179 0.92 -20.18 -5.21
CA SER A 179 0.43 -18.81 -5.29
C SER A 179 -0.98 -18.68 -4.72
N GLY A 180 -1.17 -17.69 -3.84
CA GLY A 180 -2.44 -17.41 -3.18
C GLY A 180 -2.43 -17.61 -1.66
N THR A 181 -1.40 -18.24 -1.12
CA THR A 181 -1.19 -18.38 0.33
C THR A 181 0.02 -17.55 0.77
N THR A 182 -0.12 -16.84 1.88
CA THR A 182 0.94 -16.08 2.53
C THR A 182 1.06 -16.65 3.94
N ASN A 183 2.23 -17.16 4.31
CA ASN A 183 2.40 -17.93 5.54
C ASN A 183 3.67 -17.59 6.30
N THR A 184 4.49 -16.66 5.82
CA THR A 184 5.76 -16.30 6.45
C THR A 184 5.85 -14.79 6.60
N ALA A 185 6.27 -14.36 7.80
CA ALA A 185 6.68 -13.00 8.11
C ALA A 185 8.04 -13.05 8.81
N SER A 186 8.94 -12.14 8.46
CA SER A 186 10.28 -12.04 9.03
C SER A 186 10.63 -10.58 9.29
N VAL A 187 11.44 -10.32 10.31
CA VAL A 187 11.87 -8.97 10.69
C VAL A 187 13.37 -8.84 10.41
N HIS A 188 13.77 -7.74 9.77
CA HIS A 188 15.16 -7.48 9.41
C HIS A 188 15.53 -6.04 9.75
N VAL A 189 16.83 -5.79 9.93
CA VAL A 189 17.40 -4.45 9.99
C VAL A 189 18.17 -4.21 8.70
N LEU A 190 18.02 -3.03 8.09
CA LEU A 190 18.70 -2.66 6.85
C LEU A 190 20.20 -2.40 7.03
#